data_AF-A0A2G9M208-F1
#
_entry.id   AF-A0A2G9M208-F1
#
_cell.length_a   1.000
_cell.length_b   1.000
_cell.length_c   1.000
_cell.angle_alpha   90.00
_cell.angle_beta   90.00
_cell.angle_gamma   90.00
#
_symmetry.space_group_name_H-M   'P 1'
#
loop_
_entity.id
_entity.type
_entity.pdbx_description
1 polymer ?
#
loop_
_entity_poly.entity_id
_entity_poly.type
_entity_poly.pdbx_seq_one_letter_code
_entity_poly.pdbx_strand_id
1 'polypeptide(L)' 'MIIIDANNLVLGRLAARAAKLCLMGEKVSIINCEKAVISGNKKQLLEKWRV' A
#
# COMPACT_ATOMS: atom_id res chain seq x y z
N MET A 1 -14.19 11.86 -1.56
CA MET A 1 -13.82 10.58 -0.90
C MET A 1 -13.38 9.63 -1.97
N ILE A 2 -12.14 9.17 -1.91
CA ILE A 2 -11.52 8.29 -2.91
C ILE A 2 -11.37 6.91 -2.29
N ILE A 3 -11.85 5.88 -2.99
CA ILE A 3 -11.67 4.48 -2.59
C ILE A 3 -10.63 3.86 -3.51
N ILE A 4 -9.60 3.24 -2.92
CA ILE A 4 -8.55 2.55 -3.67
C ILE A 4 -8.60 1.06 -3.31
N ASP A 5 -8.82 0.21 -4.32
CA ASP A 5 -8.66 -1.24 -4.17
C ASP A 5 -7.18 -1.60 -4.26
N ALA A 6 -6.65 -2.22 -3.21
CA ALA A 6 -5.24 -2.59 -3.15
C ALA A 6 -4.89 -3.86 -3.95
N ASN A 7 -5.87 -4.51 -4.58
CA ASN A 7 -5.66 -5.75 -5.32
C ASN A 7 -4.61 -5.59 -6.43
N ASN A 8 -3.54 -6.40 -6.37
CA ASN A 8 -2.41 -6.39 -7.31
C ASN A 8 -1.65 -5.04 -7.37
N LEU A 9 -1.82 -4.15 -6.38
CA LEU A 9 -1.07 -2.91 -6.27
C LEU A 9 0.16 -3.11 -5.40
N VAL A 10 1.29 -2.51 -5.81
CA VAL A 10 2.51 -2.57 -4.99
C VAL A 10 2.37 -1.61 -3.81
N LEU A 11 2.51 -2.14 -2.59
CA LEU A 11 2.27 -1.46 -1.32
C LEU A 11 2.97 -0.09 -1.25
N GLY A 12 4.26 -0.03 -1.58
CA GLY A 12 5.02 1.22 -1.52
C GLY A 12 4.52 2.28 -2.51
N ARG A 13 4.14 1.87 -3.72
CA ARG A 13 3.61 2.80 -4.75
C ARG A 13 2.21 3.28 -4.38
N LEU A 14 1.38 2.37 -3.87
CA LEU A 14 0.05 2.68 -3.34
C LEU A 14 0.14 3.71 -2.22
N ALA A 15 1.01 3.49 -1.24
CA ALA A 15 1.19 4.38 -0.10
C ALA A 15 1.62 5.79 -0.51
N ALA A 16 2.58 5.92 -1.43
CA ALA A 16 3.02 7.22 -1.93
C ALA A 16 1.89 8.01 -2.61
N ARG A 17 1.07 7.32 -3.41
CA ARG A 17 -0.07 7.94 -4.09
C ARG A 17 -1.17 8.35 -3.11
N ALA A 18 -1.51 7.47 -2.15
CA ALA A 18 -2.49 7.77 -1.11
C ALA A 18 -2.04 8.96 -0.25
N ALA A 19 -0.76 9.00 0.15
CA ALA A 19 -0.20 10.12 0.91
C ALA A 19 -0.32 11.44 0.16
N LYS A 20 -0.01 11.45 -1.15
CA LYS A 20 -0.14 12.66 -1.98
C LYS A 20 -1.58 13.15 -2.06
N LEU A 21 -2.55 12.24 -2.23
CA LEU A 21 -3.97 12.57 -2.25
C LEU A 21 -4.43 13.16 -0.90
N CYS A 22 -4.04 12.56 0.22
CA CYS A 22 -4.33 13.10 1.55
C CYS A 22 -3.77 14.51 1.74
N LEU A 23 -2.54 14.78 1.27
CA LEU A 23 -1.94 16.13 1.31
C LEU A 23 -2.69 17.16 0.46
N MET A 24 -3.41 16.73 -0.57
CA MET A 24 -4.25 17.60 -1.41
C MET A 24 -5.64 17.83 -0.79
N GLY A 25 -5.90 17.32 0.41
CA GLY A 25 -7.16 17.48 1.13
C GLY A 25 -8.19 16.37 0.85
N GLU A 26 -7.82 15.34 0.08
CA GLU A 26 -8.72 14.23 -0.22
C GLU A 26 -8.80 13.23 0.94
N LYS A 27 -10.00 12.77 1.27
CA LYS A 27 -10.20 11.61 2.15
C LYS A 27 -10.04 10.32 1.33
N VAL A 28 -9.03 9.52 1.66
CA VAL A 28 -8.71 8.25 1.00
C VAL A 28 -9.07 7.07 1.90
N SER A 29 -9.79 6.09 1.37
CA SER A 29 -10.03 4.79 2.01
C SER A 29 -9.45 3.69 1.13
N ILE A 30 -8.63 2.82 1.70
CA ILE A 30 -8.02 1.68 1.00
C ILE A 30 -8.74 0.41 1.44
N ILE A 31 -9.14 -0.42 0.47
CA ILE A 31 -9.85 -1.69 0.71
C ILE A 31 -9.03 -2.87 0.14
N ASN A 32 -9.32 -4.08 0.60
CA ASN A 32 -8.60 -5.31 0.23
C ASN A 32 -7.08 -5.24 0.47
N CYS A 33 -6.66 -4.59 1.57
CA CYS A 33 -5.25 -4.36 1.88
C CYS A 33 -4.41 -5.65 1.95
N GLU A 34 -5.03 -6.78 2.28
CA GLU A 34 -4.42 -8.11 2.30
C GLU A 34 -3.97 -8.60 0.91
N LYS A 35 -4.51 -8.01 -0.18
CA LYS A 35 -4.16 -8.32 -1.57
C LYS A 35 -3.07 -7.41 -2.14
N ALA A 36 -2.56 -6.46 -1.35
CA ALA A 36 -1.46 -5.62 -1.77
C ALA A 36 -0.18 -6.44 -1.95
N VAL A 37 0.59 -6.11 -2.99
CA VAL A 37 1.82 -6.82 -3.35
C VAL A 37 3.03 -6.10 -2.76
N ILE A 38 3.93 -6.84 -2.13
CA ILE A 38 5.25 -6.32 -1.76
C ILE A 38 6.27 -6.89 -2.72
N SER A 39 6.85 -6.05 -3.56
CA SER A 39 7.91 -6.43 -4.48
C SER A 39 9.26 -6.54 -3.76
N GLY A 40 9.98 -7.64 -3.96
CA GLY A 40 11.31 -7.86 -3.39
C GLY A 40 11.57 -9.33 -3.09
N ASN A 41 12.77 -9.64 -2.58
CA ASN A 41 13.08 -11.01 -2.16
C ASN A 41 12.29 -11.35 -0.89
N LYS A 42 11.48 -12.42 -0.96
CA LYS A 42 10.64 -12.89 0.14
C LYS A 42 11.43 -13.17 1.42
N LYS A 43 12.64 -13.74 1.32
CA LYS A 43 13.50 -14.05 2.48
C LYS A 43 13.93 -12.79 3.22
N GLN A 44 14.40 -11.78 2.48
CA GLN A 44 14.79 -10.50 3.05
C GLN A 44 13.60 -9.77 3.68
N LEU A 45 12.41 -9.87 3.08
CA LEU A 45 11.21 -9.28 3.64
C LEU A 45 10.81 -9.95 4.96
N LEU A 46 10.82 -11.29 5.00
CA LEU A 46 10.50 -12.04 6.22
C LEU A 46 11.54 -11.82 7.33
N GLU A 47 12.82 -11.66 6.99
CA GLU A 47 13.86 -11.31 7.97
C GLU A 47 13.68 -9.89 8.51
N LYS A 48 13.34 -8.92 7.65
CA LYS A 48 13.18 -7.52 8.04
C LYS A 48 11.91 -7.24 8.87
N TRP A 49 10.85 -8.02 8.66
CA TRP A 49 9.54 -7.82 9.30
C TRP A 49 9.18 -8.92 10.30
N ARG A 50 10.15 -9.75 10.68
CA ARG A 50 10.00 -10.67 11.81
C ARG A 50 9.85 -9.85 13.10
N VAL A 51 8.64 -9.88 13.65
CA VAL A 51 8.28 -9.33 14.97
C VAL A 51 8.81 -10.25 16.06
#